data_AF-A0A934CMF8-F1
#
_entry.id   AF-A0A934CMF8-F1
#
_cell.length_a   1.000
_cell.length_b   1.000
_cell.length_c   1.000
_cell.angle_alpha   90.00
_cell.angle_beta   90.00
_cell.angle_gamma   90.00
#
_symmetry.space_group_name_H-M   'P 1'
#
loop_
_entity.id
_entity.type
_entity.pdbx_description
1 polymer ?
#
loop_
_entity_poly.entity_id
_entity_poly.type
_entity_poly.pdbx_seq_one_letter_code
_entity_poly.pdbx_strand_id
1 'polypeptide(L)'
;MIKFELEPYKKNIDDEELIADLRHVASELKTDSLTQQEYKKHGKFGVSIFYNRFGSWSNALAKAGLKNGKSRTKIIIEDEELITDLKQVSFELKNDSVTRDEYNRYGKFHSATLEDRFGSWIKAKEKAGLKRREHPSISDEEYFKNLEDVWIKLGRQPHFSDMKIPFSKYSGSGYVHNFGTWRKALERFIEYVNKEEKTTIEGENSINIEVNKLPLTPIIEYPKKELVSEFLDKTPSDKSPKSSQRSINKHQTKREVNDRLRFRVMKRDNFKCQYCGRSPATNSKIILHVDHIIPWSKGGETTFENLRTLCSNCNIGKGNLE
;
A
#
# COMPACT_ATOMS: atom_id res chain seq x y z
N MET A 1 -23.86 49.14 29.53
CA MET A 1 -24.03 47.70 29.20
C MET A 1 -23.60 47.50 27.76
N ILE A 2 -22.63 46.62 27.49
CA ILE A 2 -22.28 46.19 26.13
C ILE A 2 -23.41 45.27 25.66
N LYS A 3 -24.02 45.59 24.53
CA LYS A 3 -25.13 44.83 23.95
C LYS A 3 -24.52 43.79 23.00
N PHE A 4 -24.66 42.51 23.33
CA PHE A 4 -24.21 41.40 22.49
C PHE A 4 -25.37 40.98 21.59
N GLU A 5 -25.37 41.44 20.35
CA GLU A 5 -26.34 41.04 19.33
C GLU A 5 -25.63 40.13 18.31
N LEU A 6 -26.26 39.01 17.96
CA LEU A 6 -25.79 38.13 16.91
C LEU A 6 -26.22 38.71 15.55
N GLU A 7 -25.28 38.95 14.64
CA GLU A 7 -25.65 39.33 13.28
C GLU A 7 -26.47 38.18 12.64
N PRO A 8 -27.59 38.50 11.97
CA PRO A 8 -28.41 37.49 11.31
C PRO A 8 -27.61 36.73 10.26
N TYR A 9 -27.68 35.40 10.30
CA TYR A 9 -26.99 34.51 9.37
C TYR A 9 -27.55 34.69 7.94
N LYS A 10 -26.86 35.51 7.12
CA LYS A 10 -27.22 35.72 5.71
C LYS A 10 -26.83 34.49 4.87
N LYS A 11 -27.83 33.76 4.38
CA LYS A 11 -27.66 32.55 3.56
C LYS A 11 -27.26 32.84 2.10
N ASN A 12 -27.54 34.04 1.60
CA ASN A 12 -27.18 34.51 0.25
C ASN A 12 -26.44 35.85 0.36
N ILE A 13 -25.13 35.83 0.20
CA ILE A 13 -24.29 37.02 0.13
C ILE A 13 -24.26 37.46 -1.33
N ASP A 14 -24.58 38.74 -1.59
CA ASP A 14 -24.57 39.31 -2.92
C ASP A 14 -23.14 39.63 -3.40
N ASP A 15 -22.93 39.61 -4.73
CA ASP A 15 -21.63 39.92 -5.32
C ASP A 15 -21.19 41.36 -5.00
N GLU A 16 -22.13 42.30 -4.94
CA GLU A 16 -21.82 43.69 -4.58
C GLU A 16 -21.42 43.82 -3.11
N GLU A 17 -22.00 43.01 -2.21
CA GLU A 17 -21.62 43.00 -0.79
C GLU A 17 -20.17 42.51 -0.62
N LEU A 18 -19.74 41.51 -1.40
CA LEU A 18 -18.36 41.02 -1.43
C LEU A 18 -17.38 42.06 -2.00
N ILE A 19 -17.77 42.76 -3.07
CA ILE A 19 -16.96 43.80 -3.70
C ILE A 19 -16.83 45.02 -2.78
N ALA A 20 -17.91 45.42 -2.12
CA ALA A 20 -17.91 46.53 -1.17
C ALA A 20 -16.99 46.25 0.03
N ASP A 21 -16.95 45.02 0.55
CA ASP A 21 -16.05 44.64 1.64
C ASP A 21 -14.57 44.73 1.21
N LEU A 22 -14.23 44.29 -0.01
CA LEU A 22 -12.88 44.45 -0.56
C LEU A 22 -12.47 45.94 -0.62
N ARG A 23 -13.36 46.82 -1.08
CA ARG A 23 -13.12 48.27 -1.13
C ARG A 23 -12.97 48.87 0.26
N HIS A 24 -13.80 48.44 1.21
CA HIS A 24 -13.75 48.89 2.59
C HIS A 24 -12.41 48.54 3.24
N VAL A 25 -11.99 47.27 3.15
CA VAL A 25 -10.70 46.81 3.70
C VAL A 25 -9.52 47.54 3.07
N ALA A 26 -9.54 47.76 1.75
CA ALA A 26 -8.51 48.52 1.07
C ALA A 26 -8.46 49.99 1.54
N SER A 27 -9.62 50.61 1.75
CA SER A 27 -9.72 51.97 2.29
C SER A 27 -9.24 52.07 3.74
N GLU A 28 -9.55 51.09 4.58
CA GLU A 28 -9.09 51.01 5.98
C GLU A 28 -7.57 50.93 6.05
N LEU A 29 -6.98 50.10 5.19
CA LEU A 29 -5.53 49.92 5.07
C LEU A 29 -4.84 51.02 4.26
N LYS A 30 -5.60 51.99 3.71
CA LYS A 30 -5.13 53.09 2.87
C LYS A 30 -4.24 52.62 1.71
N THR A 31 -4.64 51.52 1.07
CA THR A 31 -3.91 50.89 -0.03
C THR A 31 -4.82 50.76 -1.26
N ASP A 32 -4.23 50.89 -2.45
CA ASP A 32 -4.89 50.60 -3.72
C ASP A 32 -4.71 49.13 -4.15
N SER A 33 -4.03 48.32 -3.33
CA SER A 33 -3.74 46.92 -3.59
C SER A 33 -3.96 46.05 -2.35
N LEU A 34 -4.45 44.82 -2.54
CA LEU A 34 -4.79 43.94 -1.42
C LEU A 34 -4.31 42.51 -1.62
N THR A 35 -3.59 41.97 -0.64
CA THR A 35 -3.22 40.55 -0.58
C THR A 35 -4.28 39.74 0.16
N GLN A 36 -4.31 38.43 -0.11
CA GLN A 36 -5.21 37.51 0.59
C GLN A 36 -4.94 37.45 2.10
N GLN A 37 -3.70 37.65 2.54
CA GLN A 37 -3.35 37.64 3.97
C GLN A 37 -3.87 38.89 4.69
N GLU A 38 -3.75 40.06 4.07
CA GLU A 38 -4.30 41.31 4.59
C GLU A 38 -5.83 41.22 4.69
N TYR A 39 -6.50 40.78 3.61
CA TYR A 39 -7.94 40.61 3.66
C TYR A 39 -8.38 39.55 4.67
N LYS A 40 -7.65 38.45 4.87
CA LYS A 40 -8.00 37.46 5.90
C LYS A 40 -7.95 38.03 7.32
N LYS A 41 -7.15 39.08 7.56
CA LYS A 41 -7.01 39.72 8.86
C LYS A 41 -8.06 40.81 9.12
N HIS A 42 -8.52 41.49 8.07
CA HIS A 42 -9.39 42.68 8.17
C HIS A 42 -10.78 42.51 7.55
N GLY A 43 -10.97 41.53 6.66
CA GLY A 43 -12.20 41.32 5.90
C GLY A 43 -13.27 40.55 6.64
N LYS A 44 -14.53 40.79 6.24
CA LYS A 44 -15.71 40.19 6.86
C LYS A 44 -15.95 38.75 6.40
N PHE A 45 -15.51 38.41 5.19
CA PHE A 45 -15.81 37.13 4.54
C PHE A 45 -14.60 36.20 4.41
N GLY A 46 -14.86 34.90 4.27
CA GLY A 46 -13.80 33.93 3.97
C GLY A 46 -13.27 34.09 2.54
N VAL A 47 -11.94 34.07 2.37
CA VAL A 47 -11.28 34.28 1.06
C VAL A 47 -11.78 33.32 -0.03
N SER A 48 -12.17 32.09 0.34
CA SER A 48 -12.71 31.08 -0.58
C SER A 48 -13.94 31.54 -1.36
N ILE A 49 -14.77 32.42 -0.79
CA ILE A 49 -16.00 32.88 -1.45
C ILE A 49 -15.71 33.68 -2.72
N PHE A 50 -14.57 34.39 -2.75
CA PHE A 50 -14.16 35.17 -3.91
C PHE A 50 -13.74 34.30 -5.09
N TYR A 51 -13.16 33.13 -4.83
CA TYR A 51 -12.87 32.15 -5.87
C TYR A 51 -14.15 31.56 -6.44
N ASN A 52 -15.10 31.19 -5.59
CA ASN A 52 -16.35 30.58 -6.02
C ASN A 52 -17.23 31.54 -6.83
N ARG A 53 -17.24 32.84 -6.48
CA ARG A 53 -18.09 33.85 -7.13
C ARG A 53 -17.41 34.52 -8.32
N PHE A 54 -16.11 34.78 -8.25
CA PHE A 54 -15.38 35.56 -9.26
C PHE A 54 -14.30 34.78 -10.02
N GLY A 55 -14.16 33.47 -9.73
CA GLY A 55 -13.19 32.56 -10.35
C GLY A 55 -11.76 32.70 -9.80
N SER A 56 -11.32 33.93 -9.50
CA SER A 56 -10.00 34.17 -8.91
C SER A 56 -9.99 35.42 -8.02
N TRP A 57 -9.03 35.47 -7.09
CA TRP A 57 -8.75 36.64 -6.26
C TRP A 57 -8.48 37.89 -7.11
N SER A 58 -7.68 37.75 -8.17
CA SER A 58 -7.35 38.85 -9.08
C SER A 58 -8.58 39.44 -9.76
N ASN A 59 -9.54 38.60 -10.17
CA ASN A 59 -10.79 39.05 -10.79
C ASN A 59 -11.68 39.79 -9.80
N ALA A 60 -11.75 39.31 -8.55
CA ALA A 60 -12.49 39.98 -7.49
C ALA A 60 -11.94 41.38 -7.21
N LEU A 61 -10.62 41.52 -7.12
CA LEU A 61 -9.95 42.82 -6.98
C LEU A 61 -10.19 43.73 -8.19
N ALA A 62 -10.12 43.19 -9.41
CA ALA A 62 -10.41 43.95 -10.62
C ALA A 62 -11.83 44.53 -10.63
N LYS A 63 -12.85 43.74 -10.21
CA LYS A 63 -14.22 44.23 -10.03
C LYS A 63 -14.34 45.29 -8.92
N ALA A 64 -13.52 45.17 -7.88
CA ALA A 64 -13.43 46.17 -6.82
C ALA A 64 -12.66 47.45 -7.22
N GLY A 65 -11.96 47.45 -8.36
CA GLY A 65 -11.10 48.56 -8.77
C GLY A 65 -9.74 48.57 -8.05
N LEU A 66 -9.31 47.44 -7.49
CA LEU A 66 -8.09 47.28 -6.71
C LEU A 66 -7.00 46.54 -7.49
N LYS A 67 -5.74 46.88 -7.23
CA LYS A 67 -4.57 46.19 -7.79
C LYS A 67 -4.28 44.91 -7.00
N ASN A 68 -3.75 43.90 -7.68
CA ASN A 68 -3.26 42.70 -6.99
C ASN A 68 -1.97 43.05 -6.24
N GLY A 69 -1.98 42.95 -4.90
CA GLY A 69 -0.85 43.30 -4.02
C GLY A 69 0.41 42.46 -4.24
N LYS A 70 0.36 41.46 -5.11
CA LYS A 70 1.54 40.78 -5.65
C LYS A 70 1.52 40.78 -7.17
N SER A 71 1.74 41.94 -7.77
CA SER A 71 2.61 41.92 -8.95
C SER A 71 4.00 41.57 -8.40
N ARG A 72 4.31 40.26 -8.34
CA ARG A 72 5.72 39.86 -8.24
C ARG A 72 6.37 40.61 -9.40
N THR A 73 7.21 41.61 -9.10
CA THR A 73 8.20 42.09 -10.05
C THR A 73 8.79 40.82 -10.62
N LYS A 74 8.52 40.58 -11.90
CA LYS A 74 9.04 39.41 -12.59
C LYS A 74 10.54 39.64 -12.58
N ILE A 75 11.23 39.10 -11.57
CA ILE A 75 12.69 39.04 -11.58
C ILE A 75 12.96 38.19 -12.82
N ILE A 76 13.37 38.86 -13.89
CA ILE A 76 13.79 38.20 -15.12
C ILE A 76 15.14 37.62 -14.77
N ILE A 77 15.12 36.39 -14.25
CA ILE A 77 16.32 35.60 -14.08
C ILE A 77 16.67 35.11 -15.48
N GLU A 78 17.87 35.43 -15.93
CA GLU A 78 18.34 35.03 -17.24
C GLU A 78 18.58 33.51 -17.27
N ASP A 79 18.36 32.88 -18.43
CA ASP A 79 18.56 31.43 -18.60
C ASP A 79 19.98 31.02 -18.20
N GLU A 80 20.97 31.85 -18.56
CA GLU A 80 22.38 31.60 -18.28
C GLU A 80 22.68 31.58 -16.77
N GLU A 81 22.00 32.42 -15.99
CA GLU A 81 22.18 32.49 -14.54
C GLU A 81 21.70 31.19 -13.87
N LEU A 82 20.53 30.68 -14.27
CA LEU A 82 19.99 29.42 -13.78
C LEU A 82 20.90 28.22 -14.14
N ILE A 83 21.42 28.21 -15.36
CA ILE A 83 22.31 27.13 -15.83
C ILE A 83 23.67 27.18 -15.14
N THR A 84 24.23 28.38 -14.95
CA THR A 84 25.50 28.56 -14.25
C THR A 84 25.40 28.13 -12.79
N ASP A 85 24.32 28.49 -12.11
CA ASP A 85 24.06 28.06 -10.74
C ASP A 85 23.94 26.52 -10.63
N LEU A 86 23.22 25.89 -11.56
CA LEU A 86 23.12 24.42 -11.62
C LEU A 86 24.47 23.74 -11.86
N LYS A 87 25.33 24.29 -12.71
CA LYS A 87 26.71 23.81 -12.93
C LYS A 87 27.57 23.98 -11.68
N GLN A 88 27.43 25.11 -10.99
CA GLN A 88 28.17 25.40 -9.76
C GLN A 88 27.82 24.37 -8.67
N VAL A 89 26.55 24.06 -8.47
CA VAL A 89 26.12 23.02 -7.52
C VAL A 89 26.69 21.65 -7.88
N SER A 90 26.69 21.28 -9.16
CA SER A 90 27.31 20.03 -9.63
C SER A 90 28.82 19.98 -9.32
N PHE A 91 29.52 21.08 -9.57
CA PHE A 91 30.96 21.20 -9.27
C PHE A 91 31.24 21.05 -7.78
N GLU A 92 30.47 21.73 -6.92
CA GLU A 92 30.61 21.66 -5.47
C GLU A 92 30.35 20.25 -4.91
N LEU A 93 29.35 19.56 -5.45
CA LEU A 93 29.03 18.18 -5.09
C LEU A 93 30.02 17.15 -5.66
N LYS A 94 30.92 17.56 -6.55
CA LYS A 94 31.83 16.67 -7.31
C LYS A 94 31.06 15.53 -8.00
N ASN A 95 29.85 15.82 -8.46
CA ASN A 95 28.94 14.84 -9.05
C ASN A 95 28.45 15.37 -10.40
N ASP A 96 28.54 14.54 -11.44
CA ASP A 96 28.13 14.90 -12.81
C ASP A 96 26.60 14.82 -13.02
N SER A 97 25.84 14.47 -11.97
CA SER A 97 24.39 14.57 -11.92
C SER A 97 23.91 15.19 -10.61
N VAL A 98 22.94 16.10 -10.69
CA VAL A 98 22.33 16.76 -9.52
C VAL A 98 20.85 16.38 -9.40
N THR A 99 20.42 15.97 -8.21
CA THR A 99 19.01 15.74 -7.89
C THR A 99 18.32 17.05 -7.51
N ARG A 100 16.97 17.06 -7.56
CA ARG A 100 16.19 18.24 -7.14
C ARG A 100 16.49 18.62 -5.69
N ASP A 101 16.59 17.62 -4.81
CA ASP A 101 16.82 17.84 -3.38
C ASP A 101 18.24 18.31 -3.09
N GLU A 102 19.22 17.87 -3.87
CA GLU A 102 20.58 18.44 -3.81
C GLU A 102 20.58 19.88 -4.30
N TYR A 103 19.96 20.17 -5.44
CA TYR A 103 19.89 21.53 -5.95
C TYR A 103 19.12 22.47 -5.01
N ASN A 104 18.00 22.04 -4.43
CA ASN A 104 17.25 22.86 -3.47
C ASN A 104 18.03 23.14 -2.17
N ARG A 105 19.04 22.33 -1.85
CA ARG A 105 19.89 22.52 -0.67
C ARG A 105 21.07 23.46 -0.91
N TYR A 106 21.65 23.43 -2.11
CA TYR A 106 22.91 24.13 -2.41
C TYR A 106 22.75 25.24 -3.46
N GLY A 107 21.71 25.19 -4.28
CA GLY A 107 21.44 26.15 -5.34
C GLY A 107 20.87 27.46 -4.81
N LYS A 108 21.10 28.53 -5.56
CA LYS A 108 20.56 29.87 -5.25
C LYS A 108 19.07 29.97 -5.53
N PHE A 109 18.57 29.12 -6.44
CA PHE A 109 17.17 29.10 -6.86
C PHE A 109 16.49 27.78 -6.44
N HIS A 110 15.16 27.75 -6.59
CA HIS A 110 14.41 26.53 -6.38
C HIS A 110 14.36 25.69 -7.66
N SER A 111 14.41 24.36 -7.54
CA SER A 111 14.37 23.43 -8.68
C SER A 111 13.15 23.67 -9.57
N ALA A 112 12.01 24.02 -8.97
CA ALA A 112 10.78 24.36 -9.70
C ALA A 112 10.96 25.54 -10.65
N THR A 113 11.79 26.54 -10.31
CA THR A 113 12.09 27.67 -11.20
C THR A 113 12.75 27.20 -12.49
N LEU A 114 13.65 26.22 -12.41
CA LEU A 114 14.30 25.63 -13.58
C LEU A 114 13.34 24.73 -14.36
N GLU A 115 12.46 23.99 -13.67
CA GLU A 115 11.44 23.17 -14.33
C GLU A 115 10.43 24.02 -15.09
N ASP A 116 9.93 25.10 -14.49
CA ASP A 116 9.01 26.04 -15.13
C ASP A 116 9.67 26.72 -16.34
N ARG A 117 10.96 27.07 -16.24
CA ARG A 117 11.68 27.77 -17.30
C ARG A 117 12.09 26.87 -18.46
N PHE A 118 12.56 25.66 -18.17
CA PHE A 118 13.13 24.73 -19.15
C PHE A 118 12.21 23.55 -19.50
N GLY A 119 11.04 23.50 -18.87
CA GLY A 119 9.99 22.49 -19.06
C GLY A 119 10.15 21.22 -18.22
N SER A 120 11.38 20.83 -17.86
CA SER A 120 11.62 19.72 -16.93
C SER A 120 13.01 19.78 -16.32
N TRP A 121 13.21 19.13 -15.16
CA TRP A 121 14.52 19.00 -14.52
C TRP A 121 15.54 18.32 -15.43
N ILE A 122 15.08 17.36 -16.24
CA ILE A 122 15.94 16.64 -17.17
C ILE A 122 16.47 17.61 -18.24
N LYS A 123 15.60 18.44 -18.83
CA LYS A 123 16.00 19.45 -19.82
C LYS A 123 16.91 20.52 -19.23
N ALA A 124 16.66 20.94 -17.98
CA ALA A 124 17.54 21.87 -17.28
C ALA A 124 18.97 21.29 -17.12
N LYS A 125 19.07 20.02 -16.74
CA LYS A 125 20.36 19.32 -16.65
C LYS A 125 21.06 19.14 -17.98
N GLU A 126 20.32 18.81 -19.04
CA GLU A 126 20.86 18.71 -20.40
C GLU A 126 21.45 20.04 -20.87
N LYS A 127 20.73 21.14 -20.67
CA LYS A 127 21.25 22.50 -20.94
C LYS A 127 22.49 22.83 -20.10
N ALA A 128 22.58 22.30 -18.88
CA ALA A 128 23.76 22.44 -18.04
C ALA A 128 24.91 21.47 -18.39
N GLY A 129 24.73 20.56 -19.35
CA GLY A 129 25.73 19.55 -19.72
C GLY A 129 25.88 18.44 -18.66
N LEU A 130 24.91 18.29 -17.75
CA LEU A 130 24.94 17.30 -16.68
C LEU A 130 24.34 15.96 -17.14
N LYS A 131 24.90 14.86 -16.64
CA LYS A 131 24.42 13.52 -16.98
C LYS A 131 23.03 13.26 -16.40
N ARG A 132 22.24 12.48 -17.15
CA ARG A 132 21.05 11.83 -16.60
C ARG A 132 21.53 10.81 -15.57
N ARG A 133 20.86 10.76 -14.42
CA ARG A 133 21.15 9.72 -13.43
C ARG A 133 20.63 8.41 -14.01
N GLU A 134 21.52 7.45 -14.22
CA GLU A 134 21.11 6.08 -14.54
C GLU A 134 20.58 5.44 -13.27
N HIS A 135 19.30 5.10 -13.26
CA HIS A 135 18.78 4.20 -12.25
C HIS A 135 19.16 2.78 -12.68
N PRO A 136 19.81 1.97 -11.82
CA PRO A 136 20.04 0.58 -12.12
C PRO A 136 18.71 -0.06 -12.55
N SER A 137 18.68 -0.68 -13.72
CA SER A 137 17.49 -1.42 -14.16
C SER A 137 17.29 -2.57 -13.18
N ILE A 138 16.26 -2.46 -12.34
CA ILE A 138 15.81 -3.58 -11.51
C ILE A 138 15.29 -4.65 -12.48
N SER A 139 15.78 -5.88 -12.36
CA SER A 139 15.35 -6.97 -13.25
C SER A 139 13.92 -7.41 -12.92
N ASP A 140 13.28 -8.07 -13.88
CA ASP A 140 11.95 -8.64 -13.69
C ASP A 140 11.93 -9.60 -12.49
N GLU A 141 12.98 -10.42 -12.34
CA GLU A 141 13.15 -11.39 -11.24
C GLU A 141 13.20 -10.72 -9.88
N GLU A 142 13.92 -9.60 -9.74
CA GLU A 142 14.00 -8.87 -8.47
C GLU A 142 12.64 -8.21 -8.12
N TYR A 143 11.91 -7.70 -9.11
CA TYR A 143 10.54 -7.22 -8.91
C TYR A 143 9.62 -8.36 -8.45
N PHE A 144 9.72 -9.54 -9.05
CA PHE A 144 8.93 -10.71 -8.69
C PHE A 144 9.26 -11.23 -7.29
N LYS A 145 10.54 -11.29 -6.92
CA LYS A 145 10.97 -11.67 -5.57
C LYS A 145 10.43 -10.70 -4.51
N ASN A 146 10.51 -9.39 -4.74
CA ASN A 146 9.93 -8.42 -3.82
C ASN A 146 8.39 -8.55 -3.75
N LEU A 147 7.73 -8.88 -4.87
CA LEU A 147 6.27 -9.07 -4.89
C LEU A 147 5.85 -10.34 -4.13
N GLU A 148 6.62 -11.43 -4.26
CA GLU A 148 6.44 -12.67 -3.49
C GLU A 148 6.56 -12.39 -1.98
N ASP A 149 7.62 -11.69 -1.56
CA ASP A 149 7.83 -11.30 -0.16
C ASP A 149 6.64 -10.50 0.39
N VAL A 150 6.13 -9.54 -0.37
CA VAL A 150 4.97 -8.73 0.02
C VAL A 150 3.71 -9.59 0.12
N TRP A 151 3.50 -10.48 -0.85
CA TRP A 151 2.35 -11.39 -0.88
C TRP A 151 2.33 -12.33 0.33
N ILE A 152 3.49 -12.92 0.67
CA ILE A 152 3.67 -13.78 1.84
C ILE A 152 3.36 -13.01 3.13
N LYS A 153 3.94 -11.82 3.31
CA LYS A 153 3.74 -10.98 4.50
C LYS A 153 2.27 -10.60 4.70
N LEU A 154 1.55 -10.31 3.62
CA LEU A 154 0.15 -9.93 3.68
C LEU A 154 -0.79 -11.12 3.86
N GLY A 155 -0.38 -12.33 3.46
CA GLY A 155 -1.26 -13.51 3.42
C GLY A 155 -2.45 -13.37 2.46
N ARG A 156 -2.43 -12.36 1.60
CA ARG A 156 -3.42 -12.06 0.56
C ARG A 156 -2.72 -11.43 -0.64
N GLN A 157 -3.39 -11.41 -1.78
CA GLN A 157 -2.95 -10.68 -2.96
C GLN A 157 -2.64 -9.22 -2.59
N PRO A 158 -1.43 -8.72 -2.90
CA PRO A 158 -1.09 -7.31 -2.75
C PRO A 158 -1.94 -6.45 -3.68
N HIS A 159 -2.51 -5.39 -3.13
CA HIS A 159 -3.06 -4.29 -3.92
C HIS A 159 -1.95 -3.30 -4.22
N PHE A 160 -2.15 -2.50 -5.27
CA PHE A 160 -1.22 -1.43 -5.64
C PHE A 160 -0.87 -0.51 -4.44
N SER A 161 -1.85 -0.23 -3.58
CA SER A 161 -1.68 0.58 -2.37
C SER A 161 -0.77 -0.03 -1.30
N ASP A 162 -0.54 -1.34 -1.35
CA ASP A 162 0.32 -2.07 -0.42
C ASP A 162 1.80 -2.02 -0.82
N MET A 163 2.11 -1.63 -2.07
CA MET A 163 3.47 -1.58 -2.62
C MET A 163 4.21 -0.32 -2.18
N LYS A 164 4.43 -0.25 -0.87
CA LYS A 164 5.16 0.81 -0.17
C LYS A 164 5.76 0.25 1.11
N ILE A 165 6.69 1.01 1.70
CA ILE A 165 7.23 0.75 3.03
C ILE A 165 6.06 0.70 4.04
N PRO A 166 6.02 -0.27 4.99
CA PRO A 166 7.09 -1.23 5.32
C PRO A 166 7.05 -2.56 4.57
N PHE A 167 6.04 -2.81 3.73
CA PHE A 167 5.83 -4.12 3.15
C PHE A 167 6.74 -4.38 1.94
N SER A 168 6.90 -3.37 1.07
CA SER A 168 7.62 -3.46 -0.20
C SER A 168 8.87 -2.59 -0.21
N LYS A 169 9.95 -3.10 -0.81
CA LYS A 169 11.18 -2.33 -1.10
C LYS A 169 10.97 -1.33 -2.24
N TYR A 170 10.08 -1.64 -3.17
CA TYR A 170 9.80 -0.82 -4.36
C TYR A 170 8.39 -0.25 -4.34
N SER A 171 8.21 0.90 -4.96
CA SER A 171 6.88 1.50 -5.10
C SER A 171 6.06 0.74 -6.13
N GLY A 172 4.72 0.76 -5.98
CA GLY A 172 3.82 0.22 -6.99
C GLY A 172 4.03 0.81 -8.39
N SER A 173 4.46 2.08 -8.46
CA SER A 173 4.77 2.75 -9.74
C SER A 173 5.94 2.10 -10.48
N GLY A 174 6.93 1.52 -9.78
CA GLY A 174 8.02 0.78 -10.42
C GLY A 174 7.51 -0.43 -11.21
N TYR A 175 6.56 -1.17 -10.64
CA TYR A 175 5.88 -2.28 -11.31
C TYR A 175 5.05 -1.84 -12.52
N VAL A 176 4.33 -0.73 -12.39
CA VAL A 176 3.53 -0.19 -13.52
C VAL A 176 4.43 0.27 -14.65
N HIS A 177 5.57 0.89 -14.35
CA HIS A 177 6.53 1.31 -15.37
C HIS A 177 7.14 0.10 -16.11
N ASN A 178 7.52 -0.94 -15.36
CA ASN A 178 8.19 -2.12 -15.93
C ASN A 178 7.23 -3.07 -16.68
N PHE A 179 6.02 -3.29 -16.16
CA PHE A 179 5.07 -4.28 -16.68
C PHE A 179 3.80 -3.67 -17.31
N GLY A 180 3.70 -2.34 -17.37
CA GLY A 180 2.63 -1.57 -17.99
C GLY A 180 1.45 -1.24 -17.08
N THR A 181 0.81 -2.24 -16.46
CA THR A 181 -0.26 -2.00 -15.47
C THR A 181 -0.04 -2.87 -14.24
N TRP A 182 -0.64 -2.48 -13.10
CA TRP A 182 -0.55 -3.29 -11.88
C TRP A 182 -1.07 -4.71 -12.10
N ARG A 183 -2.17 -4.85 -12.84
CA ARG A 183 -2.73 -6.16 -13.18
C ARG A 183 -1.76 -6.98 -14.03
N LYS A 184 -1.16 -6.39 -15.06
CA LYS A 184 -0.14 -7.06 -15.89
C LYS A 184 1.08 -7.48 -15.09
N ALA A 185 1.51 -6.67 -14.11
CA ALA A 185 2.59 -7.05 -13.21
C ALA A 185 2.26 -8.33 -12.41
N LEU A 186 1.02 -8.45 -11.91
CA LEU A 186 0.57 -9.65 -11.21
C LEU A 186 0.45 -10.86 -12.15
N GLU A 187 -0.06 -10.66 -13.37
CA GLU A 187 -0.17 -11.73 -14.38
C GLU A 187 1.23 -12.28 -14.74
N ARG A 188 2.19 -11.39 -15.02
CA ARG A 188 3.59 -11.76 -15.28
C ARG A 188 4.26 -12.47 -14.10
N PHE A 189 3.97 -12.02 -12.87
CA PHE A 189 4.44 -12.68 -11.66
C PHE A 189 3.89 -14.11 -11.53
N ILE A 190 2.59 -14.30 -11.78
CA ILE A 190 1.96 -15.62 -11.74
C ILE A 190 2.56 -16.54 -12.82
N GLU A 191 2.79 -16.03 -14.02
CA GLU A 191 3.48 -16.76 -15.08
C GLU A 191 4.89 -17.17 -14.66
N TYR A 192 5.66 -16.26 -14.06
CA TYR A 192 7.01 -16.51 -13.55
C TYR A 192 7.02 -17.63 -12.50
N VAL A 193 6.19 -17.53 -11.46
CA VAL A 193 6.13 -18.51 -10.37
C VAL A 193 5.68 -19.88 -10.88
N ASN A 194 4.69 -19.94 -11.77
CA ASN A 194 4.22 -21.20 -12.33
C ASN A 194 5.21 -21.81 -13.36
N LYS A 195 6.09 -21.01 -13.96
CA LYS A 195 7.14 -21.49 -14.87
C LYS A 195 8.25 -22.21 -14.11
N GLU A 196 8.66 -21.70 -12.94
CA GLU A 196 9.61 -22.41 -12.06
C GLU A 196 9.06 -23.76 -11.57
N GLU A 197 7.74 -23.88 -11.39
CA GLU A 197 7.06 -25.11 -10.98
C GLU A 197 7.21 -26.22 -12.04
N LYS A 198 7.15 -25.87 -13.34
CA LYS A 198 7.34 -26.84 -14.45
C LYS A 198 8.78 -27.33 -14.57
N THR A 199 9.76 -26.45 -14.43
CA THR A 199 11.19 -26.82 -14.50
C THR A 199 11.63 -27.69 -13.33
N THR A 200 10.98 -27.58 -12.18
CA THR A 200 11.29 -28.42 -11.00
C THR A 200 10.74 -29.84 -11.16
N ILE A 201 9.58 -30.00 -11.81
CA ILE A 201 8.93 -31.31 -12.01
C ILE A 201 9.65 -32.16 -13.08
N GLU A 202 10.27 -31.53 -14.09
CA GLU A 202 11.03 -32.24 -15.12
C GLU A 202 12.41 -32.73 -14.64
N GLY A 203 12.95 -32.16 -13.55
CA GLY A 203 14.25 -32.52 -12.98
C GLY A 203 14.24 -33.63 -11.91
N GLU A 204 13.08 -34.01 -11.37
CA GLU A 204 12.97 -34.98 -10.26
C GLU A 204 12.20 -36.26 -10.62
N ASN A 205 11.89 -36.52 -11.90
CA ASN A 205 11.27 -37.78 -12.31
C ASN A 205 12.30 -38.87 -12.61
N SER A 206 12.84 -39.45 -11.53
CA SER A 206 13.46 -40.79 -11.52
C SER A 206 13.22 -41.49 -10.18
N ILE A 207 11.99 -41.48 -9.67
CA ILE A 207 11.53 -42.47 -8.69
C ILE A 207 10.11 -42.88 -9.10
N ASN A 208 9.98 -44.09 -9.67
CA ASN A 208 8.69 -44.72 -9.90
C ASN A 208 8.03 -45.04 -8.55
N ILE A 209 6.97 -44.32 -8.20
CA ILE A 209 5.98 -44.79 -7.24
C ILE A 209 4.67 -44.94 -8.00
N GLU A 210 4.22 -46.19 -8.13
CA GLU A 210 2.94 -46.55 -8.73
C GLU A 210 1.80 -45.75 -8.11
N VAL A 211 1.08 -45.05 -9.00
CA VAL A 211 -0.08 -44.24 -8.64
C VAL A 211 -1.26 -45.17 -8.38
N ASN A 212 -1.39 -45.67 -7.15
CA ASN A 212 -2.68 -46.20 -6.70
C ASN A 212 -3.66 -45.02 -6.55
N LYS A 213 -4.50 -44.83 -7.58
CA LYS A 213 -5.70 -43.98 -7.51
C LYS A 213 -6.59 -44.51 -6.38
N LEU A 214 -6.58 -43.85 -5.21
CA LEU A 214 -7.66 -44.01 -4.22
C LEU A 214 -8.79 -43.03 -4.53
N PRO A 215 -10.07 -43.45 -4.38
CA PRO A 215 -11.22 -42.74 -4.90
C PRO A 215 -11.54 -41.49 -4.07
N LEU A 216 -12.11 -40.48 -4.74
CA LEU A 216 -12.77 -39.34 -4.11
C LEU A 216 -13.85 -39.87 -3.16
N THR A 217 -13.69 -39.67 -1.85
CA THR A 217 -14.79 -39.91 -0.91
C THR A 217 -15.80 -38.76 -0.98
N PRO A 218 -17.12 -39.04 -0.86
CA PRO A 218 -18.16 -38.04 -1.02
C PRO A 218 -18.16 -37.04 0.14
N ILE A 219 -18.70 -35.85 -0.15
CA ILE A 219 -18.99 -34.79 0.83
C ILE A 219 -19.86 -35.38 1.95
N ILE A 220 -19.30 -35.50 3.16
CA ILE A 220 -20.10 -35.79 4.35
C ILE A 220 -20.83 -34.49 4.73
N GLU A 221 -22.12 -34.47 4.46
CA GLU A 221 -23.07 -33.49 4.96
C GLU A 221 -23.25 -33.73 6.47
N TYR A 222 -22.88 -32.76 7.32
CA TYR A 222 -23.05 -32.89 8.77
C TYR A 222 -24.47 -32.50 9.18
N PRO A 223 -25.15 -33.30 10.02
CA PRO A 223 -26.51 -33.02 10.45
C PRO A 223 -26.55 -31.89 11.50
N LYS A 224 -27.64 -31.11 11.46
CA LYS A 224 -27.99 -30.07 12.43
C LYS A 224 -28.27 -30.70 13.81
N LYS A 225 -27.91 -29.96 14.87
CA LYS A 225 -28.20 -30.25 16.29
C LYS A 225 -29.68 -30.57 16.53
N GLU A 226 -29.93 -31.63 17.28
CA GLU A 226 -31.08 -31.74 18.18
C GLU A 226 -30.74 -32.65 19.38
N LEU A 227 -31.21 -32.24 20.57
CA LEU A 227 -31.13 -32.96 21.84
C LEU A 227 -32.00 -34.21 21.81
N VAL A 228 -31.57 -35.36 22.37
CA VAL A 228 -32.23 -36.01 23.54
C VAL A 228 -31.30 -37.06 24.17
N SER A 229 -31.62 -37.33 25.44
CA SER A 229 -31.06 -38.18 26.50
C SER A 229 -31.15 -39.70 26.29
N GLU A 230 -30.54 -40.42 27.26
CA GLU A 230 -30.48 -41.89 27.48
C GLU A 230 -29.37 -42.56 26.64
N PHE A 231 -28.35 -43.20 27.23
CA PHE A 231 -28.44 -44.34 28.13
C PHE A 231 -27.25 -44.42 29.09
N LEU A 232 -27.56 -44.87 30.31
CA LEU A 232 -26.67 -45.20 31.41
C LEU A 232 -25.88 -46.51 31.19
N ASP A 233 -24.76 -46.58 31.92
CA ASP A 233 -24.09 -47.76 32.46
C ASP A 233 -23.31 -48.70 31.53
N LYS A 234 -21.97 -48.65 31.67
CA LYS A 234 -21.19 -49.65 32.43
C LYS A 234 -19.69 -49.32 32.40
N THR A 235 -19.12 -48.98 33.56
CA THR A 235 -17.75 -49.36 33.91
C THR A 235 -17.82 -50.74 34.59
N PRO A 236 -16.75 -51.56 34.56
CA PRO A 236 -15.82 -51.49 35.70
C PRO A 236 -14.33 -51.80 35.40
N SER A 237 -13.51 -51.06 36.13
CA SER A 237 -12.25 -51.41 36.83
C SER A 237 -11.07 -52.11 36.13
N ASP A 238 -9.94 -51.41 36.23
CA ASP A 238 -8.62 -51.87 36.66
C ASP A 238 -7.98 -53.12 36.05
N LYS A 239 -6.87 -52.87 35.34
CA LYS A 239 -5.53 -53.43 35.66
C LYS A 239 -4.47 -52.76 34.78
N SER A 240 -3.68 -51.87 35.37
CA SER A 240 -2.34 -51.59 34.85
C SER A 240 -1.47 -52.84 35.01
N PRO A 241 -0.67 -53.21 33.99
CA PRO A 241 0.77 -53.11 34.25
C PRO A 241 1.62 -52.69 33.03
N LYS A 242 2.62 -51.85 33.37
CA LYS A 242 4.01 -51.87 32.88
C LYS A 242 4.30 -51.47 31.42
N SER A 243 4.83 -50.24 31.32
CA SER A 243 6.08 -49.91 30.62
C SER A 243 6.28 -50.56 29.24
N SER A 244 5.59 -50.05 28.24
CA SER A 244 6.07 -50.11 26.86
C SER A 244 6.77 -48.80 26.54
N GLN A 245 8.08 -48.87 26.29
CA GLN A 245 8.92 -47.75 25.91
C GLN A 245 8.20 -46.85 24.89
N ARG A 246 7.93 -45.59 25.25
CA ARG A 246 7.60 -44.57 24.25
C ARG A 246 8.85 -44.41 23.40
N SER A 247 8.88 -45.10 22.26
CA SER A 247 9.75 -44.73 21.15
C SER A 247 9.53 -43.24 20.92
N ILE A 248 10.52 -42.43 21.28
CA ILE A 248 10.54 -41.02 20.92
C ILE A 248 10.55 -41.03 19.40
N ASN A 249 9.37 -40.92 18.77
CA ASN A 249 9.26 -40.73 17.34
C ASN A 249 9.99 -39.42 17.07
N LYS A 250 11.25 -39.53 16.65
CA LYS A 250 12.03 -38.38 16.23
C LYS A 250 11.33 -37.85 14.98
N HIS A 251 10.74 -36.67 15.11
CA HIS A 251 10.16 -35.99 13.97
C HIS A 251 11.19 -35.83 12.87
N GLN A 252 10.81 -36.19 11.65
CA GLN A 252 11.65 -36.02 10.46
C GLN A 252 11.65 -34.57 10.01
N THR A 253 10.60 -33.81 10.36
CA THR A 253 10.41 -32.41 9.97
C THR A 253 10.35 -31.49 11.19
N LYS A 254 10.69 -30.21 10.96
CA LYS A 254 10.51 -29.16 11.97
C LYS A 254 9.02 -28.87 12.17
N ARG A 255 8.61 -28.52 13.40
CA ARG A 255 7.23 -28.12 13.70
C ARG A 255 6.78 -26.87 12.92
N GLU A 256 7.71 -25.93 12.71
CA GLU A 256 7.44 -24.68 12.01
C GLU A 256 7.17 -24.92 10.53
N VAL A 257 6.04 -24.39 10.06
CA VAL A 257 5.67 -24.40 8.64
C VAL A 257 6.41 -23.25 7.96
N ASN A 258 7.33 -23.56 7.04
CA ASN A 258 8.00 -22.51 6.27
C ASN A 258 7.01 -21.80 5.33
N ASP A 259 7.32 -20.56 4.96
CA ASP A 259 6.39 -19.69 4.23
C ASP A 259 6.01 -20.24 2.84
N ARG A 260 6.94 -20.91 2.16
CA ARG A 260 6.68 -21.55 0.86
C ARG A 260 5.67 -22.69 0.98
N LEU A 261 5.84 -23.55 1.97
CA LEU A 261 4.92 -24.66 2.26
C LEU A 261 3.56 -24.13 2.72
N ARG A 262 3.55 -23.08 3.55
CA ARG A 262 2.34 -22.38 3.98
C ARG A 262 1.55 -21.85 2.77
N PHE A 263 2.21 -21.17 1.83
CA PHE A 263 1.58 -20.68 0.61
C PHE A 263 1.03 -21.83 -0.25
N ARG A 264 1.82 -22.90 -0.45
CA ARG A 264 1.37 -24.07 -1.22
C ARG A 264 0.08 -24.67 -0.63
N VAL A 265 0.03 -24.85 0.68
CA VAL A 265 -1.17 -25.38 1.37
C VAL A 265 -2.36 -24.43 1.20
N MET A 266 -2.16 -23.12 1.36
CA MET A 266 -3.24 -22.13 1.13
C MET A 266 -3.72 -22.10 -0.32
N LYS A 267 -2.82 -22.22 -1.30
CA LYS A 267 -3.15 -22.31 -2.73
C LYS A 267 -3.99 -23.55 -3.02
N ARG A 268 -3.57 -24.73 -2.54
CA ARG A 268 -4.32 -26.00 -2.64
C ARG A 268 -5.74 -25.84 -2.09
N ASP A 269 -5.85 -25.16 -0.96
CA ASP A 269 -7.09 -24.96 -0.22
C ASP A 269 -7.92 -23.78 -0.78
N ASN A 270 -7.58 -23.25 -1.96
CA ASN A 270 -8.25 -22.13 -2.62
C ASN A 270 -8.38 -20.88 -1.74
N PHE A 271 -7.42 -20.65 -0.85
CA PHE A 271 -7.43 -19.57 0.15
C PHE A 271 -8.76 -19.51 0.91
N LYS A 272 -9.29 -20.69 1.27
CA LYS A 272 -10.52 -20.90 2.01
C LYS A 272 -10.23 -21.79 3.21
N CYS A 273 -10.90 -21.50 4.32
CA CYS A 273 -10.94 -22.41 5.45
C CYS A 273 -11.52 -23.75 5.01
N GLN A 274 -10.76 -24.84 5.18
CA GLN A 274 -11.21 -26.19 4.83
C GLN A 274 -12.34 -26.70 5.72
N TYR A 275 -12.62 -26.03 6.84
CA TYR A 275 -13.72 -26.38 7.74
C TYR A 275 -15.03 -25.64 7.43
N CYS A 276 -14.97 -24.34 7.16
CA CYS A 276 -16.17 -23.50 7.04
C CYS A 276 -16.27 -22.74 5.72
N GLY A 277 -15.34 -22.93 4.79
CA GLY A 277 -15.32 -22.30 3.47
C GLY A 277 -15.04 -20.79 3.45
N ARG A 278 -14.93 -20.14 4.63
CA ARG A 278 -14.66 -18.71 4.75
C ARG A 278 -13.32 -18.31 4.12
N SER A 279 -13.30 -17.16 3.46
CA SER A 279 -12.13 -16.63 2.75
C SER A 279 -11.94 -15.14 3.02
N PRO A 280 -10.68 -14.64 3.06
CA PRO A 280 -10.39 -13.21 3.01
C PRO A 280 -11.00 -12.51 1.79
N ALA A 281 -11.23 -13.23 0.68
CA ALA A 281 -11.81 -12.68 -0.54
C ALA A 281 -13.28 -12.25 -0.37
N THR A 282 -14.04 -12.92 0.49
CA THR A 282 -15.44 -12.57 0.77
C THR A 282 -15.60 -11.65 1.98
N ASN A 283 -14.63 -11.67 2.91
CA ASN A 283 -14.59 -10.78 4.05
C ASN A 283 -13.14 -10.56 4.49
N SER A 284 -12.65 -9.33 4.33
CA SER A 284 -11.27 -8.94 4.61
C SER A 284 -10.84 -9.07 6.07
N LYS A 285 -11.79 -9.23 7.01
CA LYS A 285 -11.49 -9.45 8.44
C LYS A 285 -11.10 -10.89 8.75
N ILE A 286 -11.20 -11.80 7.78
CA ILE A 286 -10.94 -13.22 7.98
C ILE A 286 -9.44 -13.49 7.82
N ILE A 287 -8.81 -13.95 8.89
CA ILE A 287 -7.41 -14.37 8.89
C ILE A 287 -7.33 -15.89 8.80
N LEU A 288 -6.56 -16.39 7.83
CA LEU A 288 -6.28 -17.79 7.61
C LEU A 288 -4.95 -18.21 8.24
N HIS A 289 -4.94 -19.42 8.78
CA HIS A 289 -3.79 -20.09 9.38
C HIS A 289 -3.59 -21.44 8.69
N VAL A 290 -2.35 -21.92 8.69
CA VAL A 290 -2.03 -23.28 8.28
C VAL A 290 -1.68 -24.06 9.53
N ASP A 291 -2.35 -25.18 9.73
CA ASP A 291 -2.22 -26.02 10.91
C ASP A 291 -2.18 -27.50 10.52
N HIS A 292 -1.61 -28.35 11.38
CA HIS A 292 -1.45 -29.76 11.11
C HIS A 292 -2.78 -30.52 11.13
N ILE A 293 -2.96 -31.50 10.26
CA ILE A 293 -4.12 -32.39 10.28
C ILE A 293 -4.01 -33.31 11.49
N ILE A 294 -2.93 -34.07 11.55
CA ILE A 294 -2.44 -34.81 12.70
C ILE A 294 -1.49 -33.88 13.46
N PRO A 295 -1.79 -33.51 14.73
CA PRO A 295 -0.95 -32.60 15.50
C PRO A 295 0.51 -33.05 15.55
N TRP A 296 1.42 -32.09 15.47
CA TRP A 296 2.85 -32.38 15.57
C TRP A 296 3.17 -33.11 16.88
N SER A 297 2.59 -32.70 18.01
CA SER A 297 2.74 -33.39 19.31
C SER A 297 2.27 -34.85 19.33
N LYS A 298 1.44 -35.28 18.37
CA LYS A 298 0.92 -36.65 18.23
C LYS A 298 1.64 -37.44 17.14
N GLY A 299 2.81 -36.98 16.69
CA GLY A 299 3.62 -37.64 15.66
C GLY A 299 3.32 -37.20 14.23
N GLY A 300 2.52 -36.15 14.03
CA GLY A 300 2.28 -35.59 12.71
C GLY A 300 3.49 -34.83 12.18
N GLU A 301 3.88 -35.08 10.93
CA GLU A 301 4.96 -34.35 10.27
C GLU A 301 4.45 -33.07 9.60
N THR A 302 5.31 -32.07 9.45
CA THR A 302 5.05 -30.82 8.72
C THR A 302 5.23 -31.06 7.22
N THR A 303 4.34 -31.84 6.64
CA THR A 303 4.30 -32.13 5.20
C THR A 303 3.10 -31.46 4.55
N PHE A 304 3.12 -31.33 3.22
CA PHE A 304 2.05 -30.69 2.47
C PHE A 304 0.69 -31.40 2.69
N GLU A 305 0.72 -32.72 2.81
CA GLU A 305 -0.45 -33.59 3.00
C GLU A 305 -1.01 -33.47 4.41
N ASN A 306 -0.14 -33.32 5.42
CA ASN A 306 -0.54 -33.22 6.83
C ASN A 306 -0.79 -31.77 7.27
N LEU A 307 -0.87 -30.81 6.35
CA LEU A 307 -1.20 -29.42 6.67
C LEU A 307 -2.53 -29.01 6.01
N ARG A 308 -3.27 -28.11 6.65
CA ARG A 308 -4.54 -27.57 6.16
C ARG A 308 -4.76 -26.12 6.53
N THR A 309 -5.54 -25.42 5.73
CA THR A 309 -5.90 -24.02 5.93
C THR A 309 -7.16 -23.90 6.78
N LEU A 310 -7.09 -23.16 7.89
CA LEU A 310 -8.20 -22.89 8.80
C LEU A 310 -8.36 -21.38 9.02
N CYS A 311 -9.59 -20.89 9.17
CA CYS A 311 -9.79 -19.53 9.66
C CYS A 311 -9.53 -19.48 11.18
N SER A 312 -9.24 -18.29 11.70
CA SER A 312 -8.93 -18.09 13.14
C SER A 312 -9.96 -18.75 14.07
N ASN A 313 -11.26 -18.65 13.78
CA ASN A 313 -12.32 -19.26 14.59
C ASN A 313 -12.25 -20.79 14.58
N CYS A 314 -12.07 -21.41 13.40
CA CYS A 314 -11.97 -22.87 13.28
C CYS A 314 -10.66 -23.39 13.86
N ASN A 315 -9.56 -22.63 13.72
CA ASN A 315 -8.26 -22.97 14.27
C ASN A 315 -8.29 -23.01 15.80
N ILE A 316 -8.91 -22.01 16.44
CA ILE A 316 -9.12 -21.99 17.89
C ILE A 316 -10.06 -23.14 18.33
N GLY A 317 -11.13 -23.38 17.57
CA GLY A 317 -12.08 -24.45 17.88
C GLY A 317 -11.45 -25.85 17.92
N LYS A 318 -10.41 -26.10 17.12
CA LYS A 318 -9.65 -27.35 17.14
C LYS A 318 -8.91 -27.57 18.48
N GLY A 319 -8.40 -26.50 19.09
CA GLY A 319 -7.68 -26.57 20.36
C GLY A 319 -8.53 -27.02 21.56
N ASN A 320 -9.86 -26.96 21.45
CA ASN A 320 -10.81 -27.32 22.50
C ASN A 320 -11.37 -28.76 22.38
N LEU A 321 -10.94 -29.54 21.37
CA LEU A 321 -11.43 -30.89 21.06
C LEU A 321 -10.37 -31.98 21.27
N GLU A 322 -9.22 -31.66 21.88
CA GLU A 322 -8.09 -32.58 22.07
C GLU A 322 -7.75 -32.90 23.53
#